data_AF-A0A6P0JTJ0-F1
#
_entry.id   AF-A0A6P0JTJ0-F1
#
_cell.length_a   1.000
_cell.length_b   1.000
_cell.length_c   1.000
_cell.angle_alpha   90.00
_cell.angle_beta   90.00
_cell.angle_gamma   90.00
#
_symmetry.space_group_name_H-M   'P 1'
#
loop_
_entity.id
_entity.type
_entity.pdbx_description
1 polymer ?
#
loop_
_entity_poly.entity_id
_entity_poly.type
_entity_poly.pdbx_seq_one_letter_code
_entity_poly.pdbx_strand_id
1 'polypeptide(L)'
;MIKQHQFWQKMLSLALVLGGLGLSAGGALAEVIAIRPETNYQMTVQGQSGGSLNSEDCGHISTRPNHVMNLSSDIESMSLELTVENSEDAQPTLLIVGPDGRFCIRAIDGKADSAGLWPAGRYEIYVGDRSGKKNNYIISISQ
;
A
#
# COMPACT_ATOMS: atom_id res chain seq x y z
N MET A 1 -7.17 -74.55 -31.00
CA MET A 1 -7.81 -73.45 -31.75
C MET A 1 -7.94 -72.26 -30.82
N ILE A 2 -7.08 -71.26 -31.02
CA ILE A 2 -6.86 -70.09 -30.15
C ILE A 2 -7.69 -68.93 -30.74
N LYS A 3 -8.59 -68.33 -29.95
CA LYS A 3 -9.32 -67.12 -30.35
C LYS A 3 -8.53 -65.88 -29.93
N GLN A 4 -8.11 -65.15 -30.97
CA GLN A 4 -7.78 -63.73 -31.10
C GLN A 4 -8.26 -62.83 -29.95
N HIS A 5 -7.34 -62.12 -29.29
CA HIS A 5 -6.76 -60.82 -29.66
C HIS A 5 -7.61 -59.62 -29.21
N GLN A 6 -7.04 -58.91 -28.23
CA GLN A 6 -6.93 -57.46 -28.15
C GLN A 6 -8.21 -56.61 -28.19
N PHE A 7 -8.53 -56.05 -27.03
CA PHE A 7 -8.89 -54.64 -26.98
C PHE A 7 -8.45 -54.04 -25.63
N TRP A 8 -7.37 -53.26 -25.70
CA TRP A 8 -6.94 -52.21 -24.75
C TRP A 8 -7.16 -52.41 -23.24
N GLN A 9 -6.11 -52.69 -22.48
CA GLN A 9 -5.22 -51.68 -21.87
C GLN A 9 -5.94 -50.59 -21.07
N LYS A 10 -5.69 -50.68 -19.76
CA LYS A 10 -5.41 -49.59 -18.81
C LYS A 10 -6.57 -48.63 -18.55
N MET A 11 -7.06 -48.65 -17.31
CA MET A 11 -6.95 -47.48 -16.43
C MET A 11 -7.24 -47.89 -14.98
N LEU A 12 -6.14 -48.15 -14.26
CA LEU A 12 -6.02 -47.77 -12.86
C LEU A 12 -6.27 -46.25 -12.76
N SER A 13 -7.12 -45.81 -11.85
CA SER A 13 -6.70 -45.03 -10.67
C SER A 13 -7.90 -44.39 -9.99
N LEU A 14 -8.08 -44.78 -8.72
CA LEU A 14 -8.91 -44.15 -7.71
C LEU A 14 -8.15 -42.92 -7.19
N ALA A 15 -8.74 -41.73 -7.25
CA ALA A 15 -8.27 -40.57 -6.47
C ALA A 15 -9.44 -39.63 -6.17
N LEU A 16 -9.95 -39.73 -4.94
CA LEU A 16 -10.88 -38.78 -4.35
C LEU A 16 -10.07 -37.58 -3.87
N VAL A 17 -10.01 -36.49 -4.63
CA VAL A 17 -9.37 -35.25 -4.20
C VAL A 17 -10.42 -34.39 -3.50
N LEU A 18 -10.43 -34.43 -2.16
CA LEU A 18 -11.08 -33.43 -1.33
C LEU A 18 -10.33 -32.11 -1.50
N GLY A 19 -10.87 -31.22 -2.33
CA GLY A 19 -10.35 -29.87 -2.51
C GLY A 19 -10.56 -29.05 -1.24
N GLY A 20 -9.50 -28.91 -0.44
CA GLY A 20 -9.46 -27.94 0.65
C GLY A 20 -9.36 -26.52 0.10
N LEU A 21 -10.44 -25.74 0.26
CA LEU A 21 -10.43 -24.29 0.07
C LEU A 21 -9.66 -23.65 1.24
N GLY A 22 -8.36 -23.45 1.06
CA GLY A 22 -7.54 -22.60 1.92
C GLY A 22 -7.77 -21.13 1.57
N LEU A 23 -8.72 -20.46 2.22
CA LEU A 23 -8.82 -18.99 2.22
C LEU A 23 -7.77 -18.43 3.18
N SER A 24 -6.58 -18.09 2.69
CA SER A 24 -5.63 -17.26 3.46
C SER A 24 -6.06 -15.80 3.39
N ALA A 25 -6.90 -15.36 4.33
CA ALA A 25 -7.11 -13.93 4.57
C ALA A 25 -5.90 -13.34 5.31
N GLY A 26 -4.83 -13.05 4.56
CA GLY A 26 -3.68 -12.31 5.08
C GLY A 26 -4.04 -10.84 5.26
N GLY A 27 -4.41 -10.44 6.47
CA GLY A 27 -4.55 -9.02 6.81
C GLY A 27 -3.17 -8.40 6.96
N ALA A 28 -2.68 -7.70 5.94
CA ALA A 28 -1.43 -6.93 6.04
C ALA A 28 -1.54 -5.89 7.17
N LEU A 29 -0.52 -5.86 8.03
CA LEU A 29 -0.29 -4.76 8.96
C LEU A 29 0.40 -3.63 8.21
N ALA A 30 0.16 -2.39 8.63
CA ALA A 30 0.87 -1.24 8.10
C ALA A 30 2.37 -1.36 8.43
N GLU A 31 3.23 -1.01 7.47
CA GLU A 31 4.67 -0.93 7.70
C GLU A 31 4.97 0.20 8.69
N VAL A 32 5.78 -0.08 9.73
CA VAL A 32 6.22 0.92 10.70
C VAL A 32 7.62 1.41 10.33
N ILE A 33 7.71 2.70 10.04
CA ILE A 33 8.94 3.41 9.69
C ILE A 33 9.39 4.20 10.92
N ALA A 34 10.54 3.88 11.48
CA ALA A 34 11.14 4.66 12.56
C ALA A 34 12.13 5.66 11.96
N ILE A 35 11.94 6.95 12.23
CA ILE A 35 12.82 8.02 11.73
C ILE A 35 13.40 8.79 12.92
N ARG A 36 14.70 9.07 12.83
CA ARG A 36 15.45 9.89 13.78
C ARG A 36 16.12 11.05 13.02
N PRO A 37 16.40 12.18 13.68
CA PRO A 37 17.15 13.26 13.06
C PRO A 37 18.52 12.78 12.59
N GLU A 38 18.78 12.90 11.29
CA GLU A 38 20.05 12.51 10.68
C GLU A 38 20.30 13.36 9.42
N THR A 39 21.52 13.88 9.29
CA THR A 39 21.93 14.61 8.08
C THR A 39 22.02 13.67 6.88
N ASN A 40 21.25 13.95 5.82
CA ASN A 40 21.15 13.15 4.58
C ASN A 40 20.36 11.84 4.71
N TYR A 41 19.40 11.77 5.62
CA TYR A 41 18.47 10.64 5.65
C TYR A 41 17.69 10.54 4.33
N GLN A 42 17.62 9.35 3.75
CA GLN A 42 16.80 9.06 2.56
C GLN A 42 16.18 7.67 2.68
N MET A 43 14.88 7.58 2.43
CA MET A 43 14.14 6.32 2.40
C MET A 43 13.08 6.35 1.33
N THR A 44 12.79 5.19 0.73
CA THR A 44 11.63 5.02 -0.13
C THR A 44 10.74 3.90 0.38
N VAL A 45 9.43 4.12 0.33
CA VAL A 45 8.42 3.10 0.60
C VAL A 45 7.42 3.04 -0.55
N GLN A 46 6.76 1.90 -0.69
CA GLN A 46 5.89 1.64 -1.84
C GLN A 46 4.58 1.03 -1.38
N GLY A 47 3.56 1.13 -2.22
CA GLY A 47 2.27 0.51 -1.95
C GLY A 47 1.27 0.72 -3.06
N GLN A 48 0.00 0.54 -2.71
CA GLN A 48 -1.14 0.74 -3.61
C GLN A 48 -2.09 1.79 -3.05
N SER A 49 -2.47 2.76 -3.88
CA SER A 49 -3.39 3.84 -3.54
C SER A 49 -4.83 3.37 -3.44
N GLY A 50 -5.68 4.21 -2.85
CA GLY A 50 -7.12 4.02 -2.85
C GLY A 50 -7.62 3.14 -1.71
N GLY A 51 -8.86 2.66 -1.83
CA GLY A 51 -9.47 1.73 -0.88
C GLY A 51 -10.98 1.85 -0.85
N SER A 52 -11.61 1.20 0.12
CA SER A 52 -13.08 1.15 0.22
C SER A 52 -13.66 2.22 1.14
N LEU A 53 -12.84 2.90 1.93
CA LEU A 53 -13.31 3.89 2.91
C LEU A 53 -13.29 5.27 2.27
N ASN A 54 -14.46 5.89 2.12
CA ASN A 54 -14.52 7.30 1.74
C ASN A 54 -14.15 8.17 2.94
N SER A 55 -13.04 8.91 2.82
CA SER A 55 -12.53 9.82 3.85
C SER A 55 -13.06 11.25 3.71
N GLU A 56 -13.95 11.48 2.76
CA GLU A 56 -14.52 12.78 2.38
C GLU A 56 -13.50 13.68 1.65
N ASP A 57 -12.75 14.48 2.41
CA ASP A 57 -11.85 15.51 1.86
C ASP A 57 -10.67 14.92 1.08
N CYS A 58 -10.29 13.69 1.41
CA CYS A 58 -9.16 12.96 0.84
C CYS A 58 -9.53 11.73 0.00
N GLY A 59 -10.76 11.68 -0.52
CA GLY A 59 -11.17 10.61 -1.42
C GLY A 59 -11.22 9.24 -0.74
N HIS A 60 -11.00 8.19 -1.51
CA HIS A 60 -11.08 6.82 -1.03
C HIS A 60 -9.73 6.35 -0.52
N ILE A 61 -9.68 5.87 0.72
CA ILE A 61 -8.49 5.37 1.41
C ILE A 61 -8.69 3.92 1.85
N SER A 62 -7.60 3.26 2.20
CA SER A 62 -7.61 1.97 2.88
C SER A 62 -8.22 2.09 4.29
N THR A 63 -8.76 0.99 4.81
CA THR A 63 -9.31 0.91 6.17
C THR A 63 -8.25 0.90 7.27
N ARG A 64 -6.97 0.81 6.89
CA ARG A 64 -5.78 0.87 7.73
C ARG A 64 -4.77 1.79 7.07
N PRO A 65 -3.88 2.45 7.82
CA PRO A 65 -2.84 3.27 7.22
C PRO A 65 -1.96 2.44 6.29
N ASN A 66 -1.51 3.05 5.19
CA ASN A 66 -0.54 2.42 4.30
C ASN A 66 0.82 2.31 4.99
N HIS A 67 1.23 3.39 5.66
CA HIS A 67 2.46 3.43 6.44
C HIS A 67 2.21 4.11 7.78
N VAL A 68 2.94 3.70 8.81
CA VAL A 68 2.99 4.36 10.10
C VAL A 68 4.40 4.86 10.31
N MET A 69 4.57 6.16 10.56
CA MET A 69 5.87 6.76 10.81
C MET A 69 5.96 7.21 12.26
N ASN A 70 7.02 6.82 12.96
CA ASN A 70 7.27 7.23 14.34
C ASN A 70 8.53 8.11 14.38
N LEU A 71 8.35 9.37 14.76
CA LEU A 71 9.41 10.35 14.96
C LEU A 71 9.74 10.42 16.45
N SER A 72 10.97 10.09 16.83
CA SER A 72 11.38 10.09 18.25
C SER A 72 11.63 11.50 18.82
N SER A 73 11.76 12.49 17.95
CA SER A 73 12.00 13.90 18.25
C SER A 73 11.53 14.74 17.07
N ASP A 74 11.41 16.05 17.27
CA ASP A 74 11.10 16.98 16.18
C ASP A 74 12.17 16.90 15.08
N ILE A 75 11.73 17.03 13.82
CA ILE A 75 12.59 17.13 12.64
C ILE A 75 12.33 18.48 11.98
N GLU A 76 13.34 19.35 11.96
CA GLU A 76 13.22 20.74 11.49
C GLU A 76 12.93 20.86 9.99
N SER A 77 13.42 19.91 9.21
CA SER A 77 13.24 19.84 7.76
C SER A 77 13.12 18.38 7.33
N MET A 78 11.91 17.96 6.95
CA MET A 78 11.68 16.67 6.30
C MET A 78 10.70 16.84 5.14
N SER A 79 10.94 16.12 4.05
CA SER A 79 10.06 16.05 2.88
C SER A 79 9.46 14.65 2.74
N LEU A 80 8.19 14.62 2.34
CA LEU A 80 7.47 13.42 1.90
C LEU A 80 6.98 13.67 0.47
N GLU A 81 7.46 12.88 -0.49
CA GLU A 81 7.14 13.04 -1.90
C GLU A 81 6.47 11.78 -2.45
N LEU A 82 5.17 11.86 -2.72
CA LEU A 82 4.39 10.81 -3.36
C LEU A 82 4.50 10.92 -4.87
N THR A 83 4.74 9.80 -5.55
CA THR A 83 4.64 9.65 -7.01
C THR A 83 3.88 8.37 -7.35
N VAL A 84 2.92 8.43 -8.27
CA VAL A 84 2.26 7.25 -8.85
C VAL A 84 2.85 6.87 -10.21
N GLU A 85 2.89 5.57 -10.48
CA GLU A 85 3.49 5.05 -11.73
C GLU A 85 2.65 5.37 -12.98
N ASN A 86 1.32 5.44 -12.85
CA ASN A 86 0.38 5.68 -13.96
C ASN A 86 -0.39 7.00 -13.76
N SER A 87 0.20 8.13 -14.14
CA SER A 87 -0.34 9.46 -13.82
C SER A 87 -1.51 9.92 -14.68
N GLU A 88 -1.72 9.36 -15.87
CA GLU A 88 -2.74 9.85 -16.83
C GLU A 88 -4.16 9.80 -16.28
N ASP A 89 -4.42 8.85 -15.38
CA ASP A 89 -5.76 8.48 -14.93
C ASP A 89 -5.88 8.36 -13.41
N ALA A 90 -4.75 8.52 -12.71
CA ALA A 90 -4.65 8.46 -11.27
C ALA A 90 -4.95 9.81 -10.65
N GLN A 91 -5.69 9.79 -9.55
CA GLN A 91 -6.01 10.99 -8.79
C GLN A 91 -5.60 10.79 -7.32
N PRO A 92 -4.30 10.52 -7.07
CA PRO A 92 -3.88 10.12 -5.75
C PRO A 92 -3.97 11.28 -4.77
N THR A 93 -4.08 10.93 -3.49
CA THR A 93 -4.15 11.87 -2.39
C THR A 93 -3.29 11.36 -1.25
N LEU A 94 -2.58 12.26 -0.58
CA LEU A 94 -1.77 11.95 0.58
C LEU A 94 -2.48 12.49 1.82
N LEU A 95 -3.07 11.59 2.60
CA LEU A 95 -3.68 11.90 3.89
C LEU A 95 -2.70 11.57 4.99
N ILE A 96 -2.38 12.55 5.83
CA ILE A 96 -1.48 12.39 6.96
C ILE A 96 -2.24 12.76 8.23
N VAL A 97 -2.22 11.86 9.20
CA VAL A 97 -2.81 12.06 10.52
C VAL A 97 -1.68 11.97 11.55
N GLY A 98 -1.38 13.07 12.21
CA GLY A 98 -0.27 13.18 13.16
C GLY A 98 -0.64 13.95 14.42
N PRO A 99 0.36 14.30 15.25
CA PRO A 99 0.18 15.03 16.50
C PRO A 99 -0.57 16.36 16.34
N ASP A 100 -0.31 17.09 15.26
CA ASP A 100 -0.91 18.41 14.99
C ASP A 100 -2.26 18.34 14.26
N GLY A 101 -2.76 17.12 14.03
CA GLY A 101 -4.06 16.88 13.41
C GLY A 101 -3.95 16.16 12.08
N ARG A 102 -4.92 16.45 11.21
CA ARG A 102 -5.18 15.74 9.96
C ARG A 102 -5.06 16.69 8.79
N PHE A 103 -4.28 16.30 7.79
CA PHE A 103 -4.08 17.09 6.57
C PHE A 103 -4.13 16.22 5.33
N CYS A 104 -4.86 16.69 4.32
CA CYS A 104 -5.00 16.04 3.03
C CYS A 104 -4.33 16.88 1.95
N ILE A 105 -3.47 16.23 1.16
CA ILE A 105 -2.79 16.84 0.02
C ILE A 105 -3.27 16.14 -1.24
N ARG A 106 -3.80 16.91 -2.18
CA ARG A 106 -4.25 16.38 -3.47
C ARG A 106 -3.07 16.39 -4.43
N ALA A 107 -2.85 15.27 -5.11
CA ALA A 107 -1.81 15.23 -6.10
C ALA A 107 -2.18 16.04 -7.35
N ILE A 108 -1.16 16.69 -7.91
CA ILE A 108 -1.16 17.35 -9.21
C ILE A 108 -0.23 16.53 -10.09
N ASP A 109 -0.71 16.11 -11.27
CA ASP A 109 0.05 15.27 -12.22
C ASP A 109 0.65 14.01 -11.59
N GLY A 110 -0.10 13.39 -10.67
CA GLY A 110 0.32 12.17 -9.96
C GLY A 110 1.35 12.39 -8.84
N LYS A 111 1.62 13.64 -8.47
CA LYS A 111 2.58 14.00 -7.41
C LYS A 111 1.94 14.79 -6.28
N ALA A 112 2.27 14.45 -5.04
CA ALA A 112 1.90 15.22 -3.86
C ALA A 112 3.11 15.32 -2.92
N ASP A 113 3.34 16.49 -2.36
CA ASP A 113 4.48 16.78 -1.51
C ASP A 113 4.05 17.40 -0.17
N SER A 114 4.77 17.04 0.89
CA SER A 114 4.66 17.65 2.21
C SER A 114 6.06 17.89 2.74
N ALA A 115 6.46 19.15 2.91
CA ALA A 115 7.78 19.52 3.41
C ALA A 115 7.70 20.50 4.58
N GLY A 116 8.68 20.43 5.48
CA GLY A 116 8.86 21.40 6.56
C GLY A 116 9.20 20.78 7.91
N LEU A 117 8.74 21.42 8.99
CA LEU A 117 8.89 20.95 10.36
C LEU A 117 7.89 19.82 10.65
N TRP A 118 8.39 18.73 11.25
CA TRP A 118 7.58 17.60 11.70
C TRP A 118 7.82 17.34 13.19
N PRO A 119 6.84 17.64 14.06
CA PRO A 119 6.98 17.36 15.48
C PRO A 119 7.12 15.87 15.83
N ALA A 120 7.69 15.59 16.99
CA ALA A 120 7.80 14.24 17.51
C ALA A 120 6.41 13.59 17.64
N GLY A 121 6.32 12.32 17.27
CA GLY A 121 5.09 11.55 17.45
C GLY A 121 4.85 10.51 16.39
N ARG A 122 3.63 9.98 16.41
CA ARG A 122 3.17 8.94 15.50
C ARG A 122 2.32 9.56 14.40
N TYR A 123 2.69 9.27 13.17
CA TYR A 123 1.99 9.67 11.96
C TYR A 123 1.41 8.44 11.27
N GLU A 124 0.16 8.53 10.89
CA GLU A 124 -0.50 7.58 10.01
C GLU A 124 -0.57 8.18 8.61
N ILE A 125 -0.01 7.48 7.64
CA ILE A 125 0.05 7.89 6.25
C ILE A 125 -0.91 7.01 5.45
N TYR A 126 -1.88 7.64 4.81
CA TYR A 126 -2.80 6.98 3.89
C TYR A 126 -2.57 7.56 2.48
N VAL A 127 -2.49 6.67 1.51
CA VAL A 127 -2.42 7.03 0.09
C VAL A 127 -3.75 6.67 -0.55
N GLY A 128 -4.60 7.69 -0.69
CA GLY A 128 -5.93 7.55 -1.26
C GLY A 128 -5.96 7.77 -2.77
N ASP A 129 -7.16 7.70 -3.32
CA ASP A 129 -7.48 8.13 -4.68
C ASP A 129 -8.87 8.76 -4.72
N ARG A 130 -9.02 9.91 -5.37
CA ARG A 130 -10.30 10.64 -5.43
C ARG A 130 -11.41 9.84 -6.12
N SER A 131 -11.04 9.02 -7.10
CA SER A 131 -11.95 8.15 -7.86
C SER A 131 -12.06 6.72 -7.30
N GLY A 132 -11.30 6.40 -6.26
CA GLY A 132 -11.22 5.04 -5.71
C GLY A 132 -10.40 4.06 -6.54
N LYS A 133 -9.69 4.56 -7.56
CA LYS A 133 -8.78 3.73 -8.35
C LYS A 133 -7.57 3.31 -7.52
N LYS A 134 -7.01 2.17 -7.89
CA LYS A 134 -5.83 1.60 -7.28
C LYS A 134 -4.65 1.77 -8.21
N ASN A 135 -3.63 2.47 -7.75
CA ASN A 135 -2.39 2.70 -8.49
C ASN A 135 -1.20 2.38 -7.60
N ASN A 136 -0.17 1.79 -8.18
CA ASN A 136 1.10 1.65 -7.48
C ASN A 136 1.71 3.03 -7.27
N TYR A 137 2.37 3.19 -6.13
CA TYR A 137 3.06 4.43 -5.78
C TYR A 137 4.40 4.17 -5.11
N ILE A 138 5.21 5.22 -5.12
CA ILE A 138 6.42 5.36 -4.33
C ILE A 138 6.27 6.64 -3.49
N ILE A 139 6.66 6.57 -2.22
CA ILE A 139 6.90 7.73 -1.37
C ILE A 139 8.39 7.82 -1.11
N SER A 140 8.99 8.97 -1.44
CA SER A 140 10.35 9.33 -1.02
C SER A 140 10.29 10.16 0.27
N ILE A 141 11.18 9.86 1.21
CA ILE A 141 11.30 10.53 2.51
C ILE A 141 12.74 11.02 2.65
N SER A 142 12.94 12.31 2.93
CA SER A 142 14.27 12.90 3.08
C SER A 142 14.34 13.96 4.18
N GLN A 143 15.52 14.14 4.77
CA GLN A 143 15.87 15.22 5.71
C GLN A 143 16.94 16.14 5.14
#